data_AF-A0A7L0IGY3-F1
#
_entry.id   AF-A0A7L0IGY3-F1
#
_cell.length_a   1.000
_cell.length_b   1.000
_cell.length_c   1.000
_cell.angle_alpha   90.00
_cell.angle_beta   90.00
_cell.angle_gamma   90.00
#
_symmetry.space_group_name_H-M   'P 1'
#
loop_
_entity.id
_entity.type
_entity.pdbx_description
1 polymer ?
#
loop_
_entity_poly.entity_id
_entity_poly.type
_entity_poly.pdbx_seq_one_letter_code
_entity_poly.pdbx_strand_id
1 'polypeptide(L)'
;MDNKDSEAEIHPLKTEDAKAQENHENSVERRIISKQTAGLSRLSRWRTAAFFVSLFLCLIIVFAFSFIIPCPERPVSERTWVQNYNNAVAYRFLALEDVNEDKVQDVLFVFKASNGSSSFNSSCLDEGLSSPCAFVAAVSGTNGQALWESPAAEDVEWMECGIQQLGGAGAPGCLVVGKPVALTALDLRTG
;
A
#
# COMPACT_ATOMS: atom_id res chain seq x y z
N MET A 1 47.37 13.55 -58.89
CA MET A 1 47.04 12.49 -57.92
C MET A 1 45.65 11.98 -58.28
N ASP A 2 45.50 11.40 -59.46
CA ASP A 2 45.89 10.02 -59.83
C ASP A 2 45.01 8.99 -59.15
N ASN A 3 44.30 8.25 -60.03
CA ASN A 3 43.96 6.84 -59.92
C ASN A 3 42.89 6.45 -58.87
N LYS A 4 41.91 5.59 -59.16
CA LYS A 4 41.77 4.65 -60.28
C LYS A 4 40.34 4.08 -60.30
N ASP A 5 39.68 4.17 -61.45
CA ASP A 5 38.98 3.13 -62.22
C ASP A 5 38.15 2.08 -61.44
N SER A 6 36.83 2.00 -61.64
CA SER A 6 36.12 1.32 -62.75
C SER A 6 35.55 -0.01 -62.24
N GLU A 7 34.39 -0.53 -62.65
CA GLU A 7 33.85 -0.50 -64.00
C GLU A 7 32.36 -0.91 -64.02
N ALA A 8 31.64 -0.26 -64.94
CA ALA A 8 30.50 -0.69 -65.78
C ALA A 8 29.45 -1.67 -65.23
N GLU A 9 28.15 -1.33 -65.17
CA GLU A 9 27.25 -1.05 -66.30
C GLU A 9 27.08 -2.24 -67.25
N ILE A 10 25.94 -2.94 -67.18
CA ILE A 10 25.27 -3.43 -68.39
C ILE A 10 23.77 -3.70 -68.16
N HIS A 11 22.95 -2.98 -68.92
CA HIS A 11 21.54 -3.24 -69.22
C HIS A 11 21.46 -4.06 -70.56
N PRO A 12 20.29 -4.39 -71.14
CA PRO A 12 19.79 -5.77 -71.29
C PRO A 12 19.63 -6.28 -72.76
N LEU A 13 19.13 -7.53 -72.86
CA LEU A 13 18.31 -8.17 -73.94
C LEU A 13 18.95 -9.10 -75.00
N LYS A 14 18.23 -10.23 -75.21
CA LYS A 14 18.15 -11.17 -76.37
C LYS A 14 19.31 -12.18 -76.52
N THR A 15 19.14 -13.46 -76.87
CA THR A 15 18.22 -14.26 -77.74
C THR A 15 18.26 -15.73 -77.25
N GLU A 16 17.14 -16.45 -77.05
CA GLU A 16 16.40 -17.30 -78.01
C GLU A 16 16.99 -18.73 -78.23
N ASP A 17 16.09 -19.71 -78.27
CA ASP A 17 16.21 -21.13 -78.64
C ASP A 17 16.86 -22.16 -77.70
N ALA A 18 16.02 -23.02 -77.09
CA ALA A 18 15.86 -24.42 -77.52
C ALA A 18 15.04 -25.24 -76.51
N LYS A 19 14.14 -26.05 -77.08
CA LYS A 19 13.21 -26.98 -76.44
C LYS A 19 13.86 -28.00 -75.48
N ALA A 20 13.01 -28.37 -74.53
CA ALA A 20 12.74 -29.72 -74.03
C ALA A 20 13.57 -30.28 -72.86
N GLN A 21 12.77 -30.68 -71.86
CA GLN A 21 13.02 -31.71 -70.85
C GLN A 21 14.07 -31.44 -69.78
N GLU A 22 13.66 -30.73 -68.71
CA GLU A 22 14.20 -30.97 -67.37
C GLU A 22 13.22 -30.47 -66.28
N ASN A 23 11.97 -30.95 -66.34
CA ASN A 23 10.88 -30.46 -65.47
C ASN A 23 10.68 -31.27 -64.18
N HIS A 24 11.55 -32.26 -63.89
CA HIS A 24 11.33 -33.16 -62.75
C HIS A 24 12.25 -32.94 -61.55
N GLU A 25 13.47 -32.41 -61.71
CA GLU A 25 14.40 -32.18 -60.58
C GLU A 25 14.24 -30.78 -59.96
N ASN A 26 14.06 -29.73 -60.78
CA ASN A 26 13.85 -28.35 -60.29
C ASN A 26 12.56 -28.13 -59.49
N SER A 27 11.54 -28.98 -59.70
CA SER A 27 10.26 -28.94 -58.96
C SER A 27 10.37 -29.51 -57.55
N VAL A 28 11.28 -30.47 -57.35
CA VAL A 28 11.50 -31.12 -56.05
C VAL A 28 12.42 -30.24 -55.20
N GLU A 29 13.53 -29.74 -55.77
CA GLU A 29 14.46 -28.82 -55.11
C GLU A 29 13.78 -27.54 -54.62
N ARG A 30 12.99 -26.88 -55.49
CA ARG A 30 12.26 -25.64 -55.15
C ARG A 30 11.18 -25.88 -54.07
N ARG A 31 10.59 -27.08 -54.03
CA ARG A 31 9.57 -27.47 -53.04
C ARG A 31 10.19 -27.85 -51.69
N ILE A 32 11.41 -28.41 -51.68
CA ILE A 32 12.18 -28.68 -50.46
C ILE A 32 12.70 -27.37 -49.86
N ILE A 33 13.24 -26.47 -50.67
CA ILE A 33 13.68 -25.12 -50.23
C ILE A 33 12.48 -24.30 -49.72
N SER A 34 11.33 -24.37 -50.40
CA SER A 34 10.07 -23.74 -49.94
C SER A 34 9.57 -24.32 -48.61
N LYS A 35 9.66 -25.64 -48.41
CA LYS A 35 9.31 -26.29 -47.13
C LYS A 35 10.28 -25.95 -46.01
N GLN A 36 11.59 -25.86 -46.29
CA GLN A 36 12.59 -25.44 -45.31
C GLN A 36 12.46 -23.96 -44.93
N THR A 37 12.24 -23.07 -45.91
CA THR A 37 11.95 -21.65 -45.66
C THR A 37 10.62 -21.44 -44.95
N ALA A 38 9.59 -22.25 -45.23
CA ALA A 38 8.33 -22.28 -44.47
C ALA A 38 8.50 -22.80 -43.03
N GLY A 39 9.39 -23.77 -42.80
CA GLY A 39 9.76 -24.29 -41.48
C GLY A 39 10.57 -23.29 -40.65
N LEU A 40 11.56 -22.64 -41.26
CA LEU A 40 12.39 -21.59 -40.65
C LEU A 40 11.59 -20.31 -40.38
N SER A 41 10.68 -19.92 -41.26
CA SER A 41 9.76 -18.79 -41.04
C SER A 41 8.70 -19.10 -39.97
N ARG A 42 8.21 -20.33 -39.87
CA ARG A 42 7.39 -20.79 -38.73
C ARG A 42 8.17 -20.80 -37.42
N LEU A 43 9.43 -21.25 -37.43
CA LEU A 43 10.31 -21.21 -36.25
C LEU A 43 10.59 -19.77 -35.80
N SER A 44 10.84 -18.86 -36.73
CA SER A 44 10.95 -17.41 -36.48
C SER A 44 9.66 -16.83 -35.89
N ARG A 45 8.50 -17.19 -36.45
CA ARG A 45 7.18 -16.74 -35.98
C ARG A 45 6.83 -17.31 -34.61
N TRP A 46 7.25 -18.53 -34.30
CA TRP A 46 7.01 -19.18 -33.01
C TRP A 46 7.90 -18.60 -31.91
N ARG A 47 9.17 -18.29 -32.22
CA ARG A 47 10.06 -17.55 -31.33
C ARG A 47 9.53 -16.14 -31.03
N THR A 48 9.00 -15.49 -32.06
CA THR A 48 8.35 -14.18 -31.92
C THR A 48 7.08 -14.27 -31.06
N ALA A 49 6.23 -15.27 -31.29
CA ALA A 49 5.05 -15.51 -30.47
C ALA A 49 5.40 -15.81 -29.01
N ALA A 50 6.42 -16.64 -28.76
CA ALA A 50 6.90 -16.93 -27.41
C ALA A 50 7.40 -15.66 -26.70
N PHE A 51 8.12 -14.79 -27.41
CA PHE A 51 8.56 -13.50 -26.88
C PHE A 51 7.36 -12.61 -26.50
N PHE A 52 6.37 -12.47 -27.39
CA PHE A 52 5.17 -11.67 -27.09
C PHE A 52 4.34 -12.25 -25.95
N VAL A 53 4.22 -13.58 -25.86
CA VAL A 53 3.53 -14.24 -24.73
C VAL A 53 4.28 -13.99 -23.42
N SER A 54 5.61 -14.10 -23.43
CA SER A 54 6.42 -13.80 -22.24
C SER A 54 6.29 -12.34 -21.81
N LEU A 55 6.32 -11.40 -22.76
CA LEU A 55 6.17 -9.97 -22.50
C LEU A 55 4.76 -9.68 -21.97
N PHE A 56 3.73 -10.25 -22.59
CA PHE A 56 2.34 -10.10 -22.14
C PHE A 56 2.14 -10.66 -20.72
N LEU A 57 2.65 -11.86 -20.43
CA LEU A 57 2.60 -12.42 -19.07
C LEU A 57 3.32 -11.53 -18.06
N CYS A 58 4.49 -10.99 -18.42
CA CYS A 58 5.24 -10.08 -17.57
C CYS A 58 4.46 -8.79 -17.28
N LEU A 59 3.86 -8.18 -18.30
CA LEU A 59 2.99 -7.01 -18.13
C LEU A 59 1.79 -7.33 -17.26
N ILE A 60 1.09 -8.44 -17.51
CA ILE A 60 -0.05 -8.88 -16.70
C ILE A 60 0.36 -9.06 -15.24
N ILE A 61 1.52 -9.67 -14.97
CA ILE A 61 2.01 -9.85 -13.60
C ILE A 61 2.30 -8.49 -12.93
N VAL A 62 2.97 -7.56 -13.62
CA VAL A 62 3.26 -6.22 -13.07
C VAL A 62 1.97 -5.44 -12.82
N PHE A 63 1.04 -5.45 -13.76
CA PHE A 63 -0.27 -4.81 -13.58
C PHE A 63 -1.07 -5.48 -12.46
N ALA A 64 -1.06 -6.82 -12.41
CA ALA A 64 -1.68 -7.57 -11.32
C ALA A 64 -1.09 -7.12 -9.99
N PHE A 65 0.22 -7.08 -9.79
CA PHE A 65 0.78 -6.57 -8.53
C PHE A 65 0.51 -5.07 -8.29
N SER A 66 0.42 -4.25 -9.34
CA SER A 66 0.05 -2.83 -9.21
C SER A 66 -1.41 -2.61 -8.80
N PHE A 67 -2.32 -3.54 -9.12
CA PHE A 67 -3.75 -3.44 -8.79
C PHE A 67 -4.16 -4.36 -7.61
N ILE A 68 -3.47 -5.49 -7.41
CA ILE A 68 -3.68 -6.50 -6.35
C ILE A 68 -2.92 -6.15 -5.08
N ILE A 69 -1.87 -5.33 -5.15
CA ILE A 69 -1.41 -4.58 -3.97
C ILE A 69 -2.22 -3.29 -4.02
N PRO A 70 -3.47 -3.26 -3.51
CA PRO A 70 -4.16 -2.00 -3.35
C PRO A 70 -3.18 -1.11 -2.59
N CYS A 71 -2.88 0.06 -3.13
CA CYS A 71 -2.39 1.13 -2.28
C CYS A 71 -3.39 1.16 -1.12
N PRO A 72 -2.96 0.93 0.14
CA PRO A 72 -3.89 0.93 1.26
C PRO A 72 -4.68 2.22 1.11
N GLU A 73 -6.01 2.12 1.01
CA GLU A 73 -6.86 3.28 0.86
C GLU A 73 -6.43 4.25 1.94
N ARG A 74 -5.75 5.35 1.56
CA ARG A 74 -5.35 6.32 2.54
C ARG A 74 -6.67 6.86 3.06
N PRO A 75 -7.00 6.70 4.36
CA PRO A 75 -8.12 7.44 4.91
C PRO A 75 -7.89 8.90 4.54
N VAL A 76 -8.97 9.61 4.17
CA VAL A 76 -8.90 11.02 3.75
C VAL A 76 -8.37 11.82 4.94
N SER A 77 -7.04 11.90 5.03
CA SER A 77 -6.34 12.51 6.15
C SER A 77 -6.33 14.00 5.91
N GLU A 78 -6.95 14.72 6.84
CA GLU A 78 -6.82 16.15 6.91
C GLU A 78 -5.36 16.49 7.19
N ARG A 79 -4.81 17.44 6.43
CA ARG A 79 -3.40 17.83 6.55
C ARG A 79 -3.08 18.40 7.94
N THR A 80 -4.07 19.04 8.56
CA THR A 80 -4.04 19.62 9.89
C THR A 80 -5.46 19.64 10.43
N TRP A 81 -5.64 19.21 11.67
CA TRP A 81 -6.90 19.27 12.39
C TRP A 81 -6.72 19.96 13.74
N VAL A 82 -7.81 20.49 14.30
CA VAL A 82 -7.83 21.16 15.61
C VAL A 82 -9.06 20.70 16.38
N GLN A 83 -8.82 20.12 17.55
CA GLN A 83 -9.87 19.71 18.48
C GLN A 83 -9.82 20.58 19.74
N ASN A 84 -10.97 21.11 20.16
CA ASN A 84 -11.06 22.02 21.30
C ASN A 84 -11.74 21.32 22.48
N TYR A 85 -11.08 21.37 23.65
CA TYR A 85 -11.62 20.87 24.92
C TYR A 85 -11.96 22.05 25.82
N ASN A 86 -13.24 22.23 26.13
CA ASN A 86 -13.71 23.34 26.97
C ASN A 86 -13.53 23.00 28.45
N ASN A 87 -13.08 23.97 29.26
CA ASN A 87 -12.89 23.81 30.71
C ASN A 87 -12.02 22.60 31.10
N ALA A 88 -11.02 22.29 30.27
CA ALA A 88 -10.10 21.18 30.48
C ALA A 88 -8.65 21.67 30.68
N VAL A 89 -7.87 20.91 31.45
CA VAL A 89 -6.44 21.14 31.65
C VAL A 89 -5.68 19.91 31.15
N ALA A 90 -4.82 20.08 30.16
CA ALA A 90 -4.02 18.98 29.62
C ALA A 90 -2.86 18.61 30.58
N TYR A 91 -2.61 17.32 30.73
CA TYR A 91 -1.36 16.82 31.32
C TYR A 91 -0.30 16.69 30.23
N ARG A 92 0.96 16.58 30.65
CA ARG A 92 2.10 16.39 29.74
C ARG A 92 2.34 14.91 29.43
N PHE A 93 1.27 14.19 29.11
CA PHE A 93 1.34 12.79 28.69
C PHE A 93 0.75 12.68 27.29
N LEU A 94 1.53 12.10 26.39
CA LEU A 94 1.14 11.86 25.01
C LEU A 94 1.73 10.53 24.57
N ALA A 95 0.91 9.71 23.93
CA ALA A 95 1.34 8.50 23.25
C ALA A 95 0.77 8.49 21.82
N LEU A 96 1.42 7.73 20.95
CA LEU A 96 1.02 7.55 19.56
C LEU A 96 0.85 6.07 19.32
N GLU A 97 -0.36 5.65 18.93
CA GLU A 97 -0.68 4.25 18.65
C GLU A 97 -1.75 4.17 17.55
N ASP A 98 -1.80 3.08 16.80
CA ASP A 98 -2.85 2.81 15.80
C ASP A 98 -4.07 2.19 16.52
N VAL A 99 -5.01 3.04 16.96
CA VAL A 99 -6.13 2.66 17.84
C VAL A 99 -7.26 2.01 17.04
N ASN A 100 -7.56 2.57 15.86
CA ASN A 100 -8.65 2.10 14.99
C ASN A 100 -8.20 1.10 13.90
N GLU A 101 -6.90 0.74 13.88
CA GLU A 101 -6.26 -0.18 12.93
C GLU A 101 -6.24 0.29 11.47
N ASP A 102 -6.31 1.60 11.23
CA ASP A 102 -6.29 2.21 9.89
C ASP A 102 -4.86 2.43 9.34
N LYS A 103 -3.83 1.97 10.08
CA LYS A 103 -2.40 2.14 9.77
C LYS A 103 -1.88 3.56 9.90
N VAL A 104 -2.66 4.47 10.47
CA VAL A 104 -2.25 5.81 10.88
C VAL A 104 -2.04 5.80 12.39
N GLN A 105 -1.08 6.59 12.86
CA GLN A 105 -0.86 6.75 14.29
C GLN A 105 -1.88 7.76 14.83
N ASP A 106 -2.69 7.31 15.77
CA ASP A 106 -3.64 8.13 16.53
C ASP A 106 -2.96 8.73 17.76
N VAL A 107 -3.56 9.78 18.31
CA VAL A 107 -2.99 10.53 19.44
C VAL A 107 -3.75 10.17 20.71
N LEU A 108 -3.01 9.69 21.71
CA LEU A 108 -3.54 9.46 23.05
C LEU A 108 -2.97 10.50 24.01
N PHE A 109 -3.83 11.13 24.80
CA PHE A 109 -3.41 12.13 25.77
C PHE A 109 -4.34 12.16 26.98
N VAL A 110 -3.91 12.86 28.03
CA VAL A 110 -4.65 12.97 29.28
C VAL A 110 -5.03 14.41 29.54
N PHE A 111 -6.26 14.64 29.98
CA PHE A 111 -6.73 15.94 30.42
C PHE A 111 -7.60 15.83 31.66
N LYS A 112 -7.65 16.88 32.48
CA LYS A 112 -8.53 16.99 33.64
C LYS A 112 -9.73 17.84 33.28
N ALA A 113 -10.94 17.34 33.52
CA ALA A 113 -12.18 18.05 33.29
C ALA A 113 -13.25 17.62 34.29
N SER A 114 -14.34 18.39 34.41
CA SER A 114 -15.50 17.99 35.21
C SER A 114 -16.33 16.91 34.54
N ASN A 115 -16.44 16.99 33.20
CA ASN A 115 -17.17 16.09 32.32
C ASN A 115 -16.28 15.76 31.10
N GLY A 116 -16.53 14.63 30.43
CA GLY A 116 -15.94 14.32 29.14
C GLY A 116 -16.32 15.33 28.04
N SER A 117 -15.76 15.15 26.84
CA SER A 117 -16.16 15.95 25.67
C SER A 117 -17.64 15.74 25.34
N SER A 118 -18.22 16.66 24.57
CA SER A 118 -19.61 16.51 24.10
C SER A 118 -19.88 15.24 23.28
N SER A 119 -18.82 14.61 22.74
CA SER A 119 -18.92 13.36 21.97
C SER A 119 -19.09 12.12 22.87
N PHE A 120 -18.61 12.16 24.11
CA PHE A 120 -18.65 11.02 25.01
C PHE A 120 -19.36 11.43 26.31
N ASN A 121 -20.52 10.83 26.55
CA ASN A 121 -21.31 11.07 27.76
C ASN A 121 -20.74 10.30 28.96
N SER A 122 -19.41 10.38 29.15
CA SER A 122 -18.71 9.80 30.29
C SER A 122 -18.47 10.89 31.34
N SER A 123 -18.81 10.58 32.59
CA SER A 123 -18.56 11.46 33.72
C SER A 123 -17.69 10.76 34.76
N CYS A 124 -17.01 11.56 35.58
CA CYS A 124 -16.22 11.04 36.71
C CYS A 124 -17.08 10.21 37.67
N LEU A 125 -18.36 10.57 37.83
CA LEU A 125 -19.26 9.94 38.79
C LEU A 125 -19.69 8.54 38.34
N ASP A 126 -19.73 8.27 37.04
CA ASP A 126 -20.09 6.96 36.51
C ASP A 126 -19.05 5.90 36.93
N GLU A 127 -17.79 6.31 37.06
CA GLU A 127 -16.66 5.49 37.51
C GLU A 127 -16.37 5.66 39.02
N GLY A 128 -17.24 6.33 39.77
CA GLY A 128 -17.08 6.55 41.21
C GLY A 128 -15.93 7.49 41.61
N LEU A 129 -15.44 8.31 40.67
CA LEU A 129 -14.36 9.28 40.90
C LEU A 129 -14.93 10.65 41.30
N SER A 130 -14.16 11.39 42.10
CA SER A 130 -14.48 12.79 42.43
C SER A 130 -14.31 13.70 41.21
N SER A 131 -15.32 14.53 40.89
CA SER A 131 -15.22 15.53 39.83
C SER A 131 -14.52 16.81 40.34
N PRO A 132 -13.55 17.40 39.61
CA PRO A 132 -13.04 16.97 38.30
C PRO A 132 -12.01 15.85 38.40
N CYS A 133 -12.06 14.92 37.44
CA CYS A 133 -11.15 13.80 37.31
C CYS A 133 -10.34 13.89 36.01
N ALA A 134 -9.31 13.05 35.90
CA ALA A 134 -8.52 12.89 34.70
C ALA A 134 -9.17 11.89 33.75
N PHE A 135 -9.30 12.32 32.50
CA PHE A 135 -9.75 11.53 31.36
C PHE A 135 -8.55 11.19 30.49
N VAL A 136 -8.53 9.97 29.97
CA VAL A 136 -7.67 9.57 28.85
C VAL A 136 -8.53 9.61 27.60
N ALA A 137 -8.00 10.18 26.53
CA ALA A 137 -8.67 10.24 25.25
C ALA A 137 -7.77 9.72 24.15
N ALA A 138 -8.36 8.99 23.21
CA ALA A 138 -7.77 8.70 21.92
C ALA A 138 -8.48 9.53 20.85
N VAL A 139 -7.71 10.23 20.02
CA VAL A 139 -8.22 10.99 18.87
C VAL A 139 -7.54 10.53 17.59
N SER A 140 -8.29 10.42 16.50
CA SER A 140 -7.75 9.92 15.25
C SER A 140 -6.69 10.85 14.68
N GLY A 141 -5.56 10.27 14.26
CA GLY A 141 -4.48 11.00 13.60
C GLY A 141 -4.90 11.61 12.26
N THR A 142 -5.96 11.05 11.63
CA THR A 142 -6.41 11.46 10.30
C THR A 142 -7.19 12.76 10.29
N ASN A 143 -8.04 13.00 11.29
CA ASN A 143 -9.01 14.11 11.32
C ASN A 143 -9.22 14.73 12.71
N GLY A 144 -8.56 14.23 13.76
CA GLY A 144 -8.70 14.74 15.12
C GLY A 144 -10.00 14.35 15.84
N GLN A 145 -10.83 13.51 15.22
CA GLN A 145 -12.06 13.03 15.83
C GLN A 145 -11.74 12.15 17.04
N ALA A 146 -12.40 12.40 18.17
CA ALA A 146 -12.28 11.54 19.34
C ALA A 146 -12.84 10.13 19.05
N LEU A 147 -11.99 9.12 19.24
CA LEU A 147 -12.29 7.70 19.08
C LEU A 147 -12.95 7.15 20.34
N TRP A 148 -12.41 7.51 21.51
CA TRP A 148 -12.98 7.21 22.82
C TRP A 148 -12.40 8.16 23.88
N GLU A 149 -13.14 8.31 24.99
CA GLU A 149 -12.71 9.06 26.18
C GLU A 149 -13.18 8.34 27.45
N SER A 150 -12.23 8.02 28.32
CA SER A 150 -12.44 7.19 29.51
C SER A 150 -11.94 7.89 30.77
N PRO A 151 -12.76 8.03 31.84
CA PRO A 151 -12.28 8.49 33.14
C PRO A 151 -11.30 7.49 33.73
N ALA A 152 -10.10 7.93 34.14
CA ALA A 152 -9.04 7.01 34.56
C ALA A 152 -8.61 7.15 36.03
N ALA A 153 -8.61 8.36 36.58
CA ALA A 153 -8.21 8.64 37.96
C ALA A 153 -8.64 10.05 38.41
N GLU A 154 -8.61 10.35 39.71
CA GLU A 154 -8.84 11.73 40.19
C GLU A 154 -7.75 12.70 39.72
N ASP A 155 -6.50 12.25 39.74
CA ASP A 155 -5.32 12.97 39.27
C ASP A 155 -4.30 11.96 38.76
N VAL A 156 -3.57 12.30 37.69
CA VAL A 156 -2.66 11.36 37.01
C VAL A 156 -1.21 11.75 37.28
N GLU A 157 -0.44 10.80 37.78
CA GLU A 157 1.00 10.96 38.01
C GLU A 157 1.83 10.39 36.88
N TRP A 158 1.33 9.33 36.23
CA TRP A 158 2.03 8.68 35.13
C TRP A 158 1.07 7.91 34.23
N MET A 159 1.41 7.81 32.94
CA MET A 159 0.70 7.01 31.95
C MET A 159 1.70 6.43 30.95
N GLU A 160 1.49 5.17 30.56
CA GLU A 160 2.19 4.51 29.46
C GLU A 160 1.18 3.71 28.62
N CYS A 161 1.28 3.81 27.30
CA CYS A 161 0.45 3.10 26.34
C CYS A 161 1.32 2.20 25.46
N GLY A 162 0.68 1.28 24.71
CA GLY A 162 1.37 0.33 23.83
C GLY A 162 1.85 -0.93 24.56
N ILE A 163 1.40 -1.15 25.79
CA ILE A 163 1.79 -2.32 26.59
C ILE A 163 1.07 -3.54 26.01
N GLN A 164 1.82 -4.46 25.40
CA GLN A 164 1.25 -5.69 24.83
C GLN A 164 0.70 -6.62 25.92
N GLN A 165 -0.43 -7.27 25.61
CA GLN A 165 -1.07 -8.29 26.47
C GLN A 165 -1.54 -7.77 27.83
N LEU A 166 -1.78 -6.46 27.96
CA LEU A 166 -2.41 -5.89 29.14
C LEU A 166 -3.86 -6.41 29.23
N GLY A 167 -4.23 -7.05 30.34
CA GLY A 167 -5.59 -7.58 30.55
C GLY A 167 -5.93 -8.90 29.84
N GLY A 168 -4.95 -9.61 29.28
CA GLY A 168 -5.14 -10.96 28.72
C GLY A 168 -5.90 -11.03 27.38
N ALA A 169 -6.32 -9.90 26.83
CA ALA A 169 -7.12 -9.83 25.60
C ALA A 169 -6.31 -9.91 24.29
N GLY A 170 -4.99 -10.04 24.36
CA GLY A 170 -4.10 -10.02 23.18
C GLY A 170 -4.00 -8.66 22.48
N ALA A 171 -4.84 -7.69 22.85
CA ALA A 171 -4.73 -6.29 22.45
C ALA A 171 -3.70 -5.55 23.34
N PRO A 172 -3.00 -4.54 22.80
CA PRO A 172 -2.24 -3.60 23.61
C PRO A 172 -3.17 -2.73 24.47
N GLY A 173 -2.63 -2.16 25.55
CA GLY A 173 -3.39 -1.27 26.43
C GLY A 173 -2.54 -0.14 27.00
N CYS A 174 -3.20 0.68 27.81
CA CYS A 174 -2.58 1.77 28.55
C CYS A 174 -2.67 1.52 30.06
N LEU A 175 -1.58 1.81 30.78
CA LEU A 175 -1.54 1.78 32.22
C LEU A 175 -1.47 3.21 32.75
N VAL A 176 -2.38 3.55 33.66
CA VAL A 176 -2.48 4.86 34.29
C VAL A 176 -2.26 4.72 35.78
N VAL A 177 -1.30 5.49 36.31
CA VAL A 177 -1.06 5.60 37.75
C VAL A 177 -1.64 6.92 38.22
N GLY A 178 -2.65 6.81 39.08
CA GLY A 178 -3.37 7.93 39.64
C GLY A 178 -3.14 8.12 41.14
N LYS A 179 -3.35 9.35 41.60
CA LYS A 179 -3.37 9.70 43.02
C LYS A 179 -4.79 9.53 43.60
N PRO A 180 -4.93 9.24 44.91
CA PRO A 180 -3.85 8.99 45.88
C PRO A 180 -3.21 7.59 45.76
N VAL A 181 -3.96 6.55 45.40
CA VAL A 181 -3.45 5.19 45.11
C VAL A 181 -4.40 4.51 44.12
N ALA A 182 -4.30 4.86 42.84
CA ALA A 182 -5.10 4.25 41.78
C ALA A 182 -4.17 3.68 40.69
N LEU A 183 -4.48 2.47 40.22
CA LEU A 183 -3.83 1.85 39.07
C LEU A 183 -4.91 1.34 38.14
N THR A 184 -5.02 1.97 36.97
CA THR A 184 -6.07 1.70 36.00
C THR A 184 -5.44 1.19 34.71
N ALA A 185 -5.94 0.07 34.20
CA ALA A 185 -5.58 -0.44 32.88
C ALA A 185 -6.73 -0.18 31.91
N LEU A 186 -6.43 0.48 30.80
CA LEU A 186 -7.38 0.83 29.74
C LEU A 186 -7.05 -0.02 28.50
N ASP A 187 -8.08 -0.53 27.84
CA ASP A 187 -7.89 -1.19 26.54
C ASP A 187 -7.58 -0.12 25.49
N LEU A 188 -6.61 -0.36 24.61
CA LEU A 188 -6.21 0.65 23.62
C LEU A 188 -7.38 1.03 22.68
N ARG A 189 -8.27 0.08 22.37
CA ARG A 189 -9.32 0.25 21.37
C ARG A 189 -10.61 0.80 21.94
N THR A 190 -10.95 0.42 23.18
CA THR A 190 -12.23 0.81 23.79
C THR A 190 -12.11 1.86 24.88
N GLY A 191 -10.91 2.11 25.38
CA GLY A 191 -10.70 2.86 26.63
C GLY A 191 -11.12 2.07 27.86
#